data_AF-A0A7D7LRT1-F1
#
_entry.id   AF-A0A7D7LRT1-F1
#
_cell.length_a   1.000
_cell.length_b   1.000
_cell.length_c   1.000
_cell.angle_alpha   90.00
_cell.angle_beta   90.00
_cell.angle_gamma   90.00
#
_symmetry.space_group_name_H-M   'P 1'
#
loop_
_entity.id
_entity.type
_entity.pdbx_description
1 polymer ?
#
loop_
_entity_poly.entity_id
_entity_poly.type
_entity_poly.pdbx_seq_one_letter_code
_entity_poly.pdbx_strand_id
1 'polypeptide(L)'
;MRRNSGAQPIGARSVDAQTVDAQTVRGPRARSTGRGPSLRSMTAALVAILTVAGLVVGQGLAGADPEPAPAPPPSAAPPAPAAPPASPSAPAPAPPSSRAPAAPAPAAQPAKVTNTYWYTDRRVALWVYSPSMNTNIQVQILLARDWHAKPKEKFPQLTMLDGLRAQDDQSGWIINTKIVDFYKDKNVNVILPIGGESSFYTDWKEPDRGKNYKWETFLMRELPPIVEKDWRSTDVRGIEGLSMGGSAAMMLAARNPGFYKFAASFSGILQLSSFGMPQAIQFAVRDGGGYDSMKMFGPPTDPAWKEHDPYLMADKLQGTSLYVSSGNGMVGPHDKPSDIPMLATNYSGVGLEMLSRVTSQQFAIQLNRKGIPGQAVYRPSGTHTWPYWEFEMIQAWPQAAAALGLSRDQVACRVDGAFRKVWEGNKSTLGGCLTPSYAVAGGKAQDFAGGRMFTGPKGPKIVTGAIGGAYVAAGGPAGRLGKPTSDELPTRDGKGRVNYFEKGRITWTAKDGTKVLK
;
A
#
# COMPACT_ATOMS: atom_id res chain seq x y z
N MET A 1 62.51 37.78 13.41
CA MET A 1 63.27 37.90 12.15
C MET A 1 62.38 37.48 10.98
N ARG A 2 62.09 38.44 10.07
CA ARG A 2 61.57 38.37 8.66
C ARG A 2 60.33 37.50 8.34
N ARG A 3 59.32 37.93 7.57
CA ARG A 3 58.85 39.20 6.96
C ARG A 3 57.45 38.89 6.38
N ASN A 4 56.50 39.83 6.58
CA ASN A 4 55.48 40.41 5.68
C ASN A 4 55.07 39.67 4.39
N SER A 5 53.82 39.73 3.90
CA SER A 5 52.89 40.87 3.75
C SER A 5 51.57 40.28 3.21
N GLY A 6 50.37 40.73 3.56
CA GLY A 6 49.76 42.01 3.24
C GLY A 6 48.29 41.72 2.92
N ALA A 7 47.37 42.36 3.63
CA ALA A 7 45.92 42.15 3.51
C ALA A 7 45.24 43.47 3.15
N GLN A 8 44.10 43.32 2.44
CA GLN A 8 43.02 44.28 2.15
C GLN A 8 43.16 45.20 0.92
N PRO A 9 42.04 45.73 0.32
CA PRO A 9 40.66 45.17 0.19
C PRO A 9 39.89 45.57 -1.11
N ILE A 10 38.59 45.16 -1.17
CA ILE A 10 37.42 45.71 -1.93
C ILE A 10 37.22 45.27 -3.40
N GLY A 11 36.00 44.80 -3.70
CA GLY A 11 35.40 44.89 -5.04
C GLY A 11 34.31 43.86 -5.34
N ALA A 12 33.06 44.15 -4.96
CA ALA A 12 31.88 43.40 -5.41
C ALA A 12 31.17 44.16 -6.54
N ARG A 13 30.99 43.51 -7.71
CA ARG A 13 29.78 43.54 -8.56
C ARG A 13 29.94 42.69 -9.84
N SER A 14 28.94 41.81 -10.05
CA SER A 14 28.35 41.24 -11.31
C SER A 14 29.31 40.65 -12.37
N VAL A 15 29.00 39.54 -13.06
CA VAL A 15 27.92 39.36 -14.06
C VAL A 15 27.71 37.85 -14.37
N ASP A 16 26.43 37.47 -14.50
CA ASP A 16 25.74 36.41 -15.27
C ASP A 16 26.11 34.90 -15.23
N ALA A 17 25.10 34.10 -14.87
CA ALA A 17 24.89 32.75 -15.39
C ALA A 17 23.45 32.62 -15.93
N GLN A 18 23.35 32.41 -17.24
CA GLN A 18 22.11 32.26 -18.00
C GLN A 18 21.37 30.97 -17.65
N THR A 19 20.08 31.12 -17.40
CA THR A 19 19.04 30.09 -17.31
C THR A 19 18.70 29.54 -18.69
N VAL A 20 18.59 28.21 -18.82
CA VAL A 20 18.05 27.55 -20.03
C VAL A 20 16.61 27.11 -19.75
N ASP A 21 15.69 27.67 -20.53
CA ASP A 21 14.24 27.44 -20.52
C ASP A 21 13.85 26.00 -20.90
N ALA A 22 12.88 25.44 -20.17
CA ALA A 22 12.16 24.24 -20.54
C ALA A 22 10.83 24.63 -21.23
N GLN A 23 10.77 24.45 -22.56
CA GLN A 23 9.57 24.69 -23.34
C GLN A 23 8.53 23.56 -23.24
N THR A 24 7.31 24.00 -23.01
CA THR A 24 6.03 23.31 -22.97
C THR A 24 5.67 22.59 -24.29
N VAL A 25 5.33 21.30 -24.24
CA VAL A 25 4.66 20.59 -25.35
C VAL A 25 3.15 20.53 -25.08
N ARG A 26 2.34 21.15 -25.95
CA ARG A 26 0.87 21.11 -25.93
C ARG A 26 0.33 19.94 -26.76
N GLY A 27 -0.59 19.17 -26.18
CA GLY A 27 -1.55 18.27 -26.84
C GLY A 27 -3.00 18.67 -26.51
N PRO A 28 -4.03 18.21 -27.27
CA PRO A 28 -5.24 18.98 -27.53
C PRO A 28 -6.27 19.00 -26.38
N ARG A 29 -6.95 20.16 -26.24
CA ARG A 29 -8.03 20.42 -25.28
C ARG A 29 -9.33 19.70 -25.70
N ALA A 30 -9.81 18.79 -24.87
CA ALA A 30 -11.22 18.42 -24.83
C ALA A 30 -12.01 19.46 -24.03
N ARG A 31 -13.05 20.05 -24.61
CA ARG A 31 -14.00 20.94 -23.91
C ARG A 31 -14.89 20.08 -23.00
N SER A 32 -14.72 20.24 -21.68
CA SER A 32 -15.70 19.78 -20.69
C SER A 32 -16.63 20.93 -20.35
N THR A 33 -17.89 20.81 -20.76
CA THR A 33 -19.01 21.61 -20.24
C THR A 33 -19.58 20.89 -19.03
N GLY A 34 -19.19 21.32 -17.83
CA GLY A 34 -19.75 20.84 -16.57
C GLY A 34 -19.90 22.02 -15.60
N ARG A 35 -21.15 22.42 -15.34
CA ARG A 35 -21.51 23.40 -14.31
C ARG A 35 -20.93 22.96 -12.95
N GLY A 36 -20.14 23.83 -12.32
CA GLY A 36 -19.73 23.66 -10.93
C GLY A 36 -20.94 23.72 -9.98
N PRO A 37 -20.88 23.06 -8.80
CA PRO A 37 -21.98 23.08 -7.85
C PRO A 37 -22.13 24.49 -7.24
N SER A 38 -23.38 24.93 -7.06
CA SER A 38 -23.70 26.25 -6.51
C SER A 38 -23.36 26.38 -5.03
N LEU A 39 -23.09 27.60 -4.56
CA LEU A 39 -22.76 27.95 -3.17
C LEU A 39 -23.71 27.38 -2.10
N ARG A 40 -24.94 27.02 -2.45
CA ARG A 40 -25.95 26.42 -1.55
C ARG A 40 -25.67 24.95 -1.20
N SER A 41 -24.98 24.18 -2.04
CA SER A 41 -24.60 22.79 -1.73
C SER A 41 -23.34 22.69 -0.86
N MET A 42 -22.55 23.77 -0.76
CA MET A 42 -21.42 23.87 0.18
C MET A 42 -21.85 24.15 1.62
N THR A 43 -22.95 24.88 1.82
CA THR A 43 -23.45 25.25 3.16
C THR A 43 -24.12 24.08 3.88
N ALA A 44 -24.81 23.19 3.15
CA ALA A 44 -25.40 21.98 3.72
C ALA A 44 -24.34 20.94 4.14
N ALA A 45 -23.22 20.86 3.41
CA ALA A 45 -22.13 19.92 3.69
C ALA A 45 -21.36 20.26 4.98
N LEU A 46 -21.17 21.56 5.28
CA LEU A 46 -20.51 22.00 6.51
C LEU A 46 -21.35 21.68 7.76
N VAL A 47 -22.67 21.83 7.67
CA VAL A 47 -23.59 21.62 8.80
C VAL A 47 -23.71 20.13 9.16
N ALA A 48 -23.69 19.23 8.17
CA ALA A 48 -23.75 17.77 8.41
C ALA A 48 -22.46 17.20 9.03
N ILE A 49 -21.29 17.73 8.67
CA ILE A 49 -20.00 17.29 9.23
C ILE A 49 -19.83 17.80 10.67
N LEU A 50 -20.26 19.03 10.96
CA LEU A 50 -20.22 19.61 12.31
C LEU A 50 -21.23 18.98 13.28
N THR A 51 -22.38 18.51 12.81
CA THR A 51 -23.37 17.83 13.67
C THR A 51 -22.91 16.43 14.11
N VAL A 52 -22.21 15.69 13.25
CA VAL A 52 -21.67 14.37 13.62
C VAL A 52 -20.46 14.50 14.56
N ALA A 53 -19.58 15.48 14.34
CA ALA A 53 -18.46 15.75 15.25
C ALA A 53 -18.94 16.28 16.62
N GLY A 54 -20.01 17.07 16.65
CA GLY A 54 -20.60 17.62 17.88
C GLY A 54 -21.32 16.58 18.75
N LEU A 55 -21.99 15.58 18.15
CA LEU A 55 -22.72 14.56 18.92
C LEU A 55 -21.80 13.55 19.62
N VAL A 56 -20.61 13.27 19.08
CA VAL A 56 -19.69 12.27 19.67
C VAL A 56 -18.94 12.81 20.90
N VAL A 57 -18.85 14.14 21.05
CA VAL A 57 -18.16 14.79 22.19
C VAL A 57 -19.07 14.93 23.43
N GLY A 58 -20.40 14.78 23.28
CA GLY A 58 -21.38 15.17 24.30
C GLY A 58 -21.82 14.12 25.33
N GLN A 59 -21.43 12.85 25.23
CA GLN A 59 -21.90 11.81 26.16
C GLN A 59 -20.75 11.27 27.01
N GLY A 60 -20.43 12.05 28.04
CA GLY A 60 -19.40 11.71 29.01
C GLY A 60 -19.55 12.46 30.33
N LEU A 61 -20.77 12.76 30.79
CA LEU A 61 -21.03 13.18 32.18
C LEU A 61 -22.41 12.67 32.66
N ALA A 62 -22.41 12.25 33.92
CA ALA A 62 -23.39 11.47 34.67
C ALA A 62 -24.87 11.96 34.72
N GLY A 63 -25.76 10.98 34.93
CA GLY A 63 -26.74 11.03 36.02
C GLY A 63 -28.21 11.31 35.65
N ALA A 64 -29.09 10.42 36.14
CA ALA A 64 -30.54 10.46 36.24
C ALA A 64 -31.36 9.97 35.02
N ASP A 65 -32.00 8.81 35.21
CA ASP A 65 -33.02 8.24 34.35
C ASP A 65 -34.27 9.14 34.31
N PRO A 66 -34.82 9.46 33.12
CA PRO A 66 -36.16 10.03 33.01
C PRO A 66 -37.23 8.92 32.97
N GLU A 67 -38.25 9.15 33.79
CA GLU A 67 -39.51 8.41 33.94
C GLU A 67 -40.23 8.14 32.60
N PRO A 68 -40.85 6.96 32.40
CA PRO A 68 -41.50 6.62 31.13
C PRO A 68 -42.81 7.39 30.92
N ALA A 69 -42.95 7.98 29.73
CA ALA A 69 -44.17 8.65 29.28
C ALA A 69 -45.37 7.68 29.17
N PRO A 70 -46.61 8.15 29.39
CA PRO A 70 -47.80 7.31 29.48
C PRO A 70 -48.20 6.67 28.14
N ALA A 71 -48.69 5.43 28.23
CA ALA A 71 -49.11 4.61 27.09
C ALA A 71 -50.36 5.19 26.37
N PRO A 72 -50.43 5.12 25.03
CA PRO A 72 -51.63 5.48 24.29
C PRO A 72 -52.76 4.44 24.46
N PRO A 73 -54.04 4.84 24.33
CA PRO A 73 -55.20 3.98 24.55
C PRO A 73 -55.33 2.85 23.52
N PRO A 74 -56.02 1.74 23.86
CA PRO A 74 -56.06 0.53 23.04
C PRO A 74 -56.81 0.74 21.72
N SER A 75 -56.15 0.45 20.60
CA SER A 75 -56.78 0.36 19.28
C SER A 75 -57.54 -0.97 19.14
N ALA A 76 -58.75 -0.89 18.59
CA ALA A 76 -59.66 -2.00 18.39
C ALA A 76 -59.06 -3.17 17.58
N ALA A 77 -59.45 -4.38 17.96
CA ALA A 77 -58.99 -5.64 17.39
C ALA A 77 -59.37 -5.82 15.90
N PRO A 78 -58.51 -6.43 15.07
CA PRO A 78 -58.86 -6.83 13.72
C PRO A 78 -59.79 -8.07 13.73
N PRO A 79 -60.67 -8.25 12.73
CA PRO A 79 -61.53 -9.42 12.64
C PRO A 79 -60.74 -10.70 12.36
N ALA A 80 -61.26 -11.82 12.88
CA ALA A 80 -60.67 -13.15 12.82
C ALA A 80 -60.48 -13.71 11.39
N PRO A 81 -59.46 -14.54 11.15
CA PRO A 81 -59.25 -15.18 9.85
C PRO A 81 -60.30 -16.27 9.59
N ALA A 82 -60.83 -16.28 8.37
CA ALA A 82 -61.70 -17.34 7.86
C ALA A 82 -60.93 -18.67 7.70
N ALA A 83 -61.62 -19.78 7.96
CA ALA A 83 -61.09 -21.14 7.89
C ALA A 83 -60.62 -21.51 6.45
N PRO A 84 -59.56 -22.32 6.30
CA PRO A 84 -59.09 -22.77 4.99
C PRO A 84 -60.04 -23.80 4.38
N PRO A 85 -60.27 -23.78 3.05
CA PRO A 85 -60.96 -24.86 2.36
C PRO A 85 -60.10 -26.14 2.33
N ALA A 86 -60.77 -27.29 2.37
CA ALA A 86 -60.17 -28.62 2.32
C ALA A 86 -59.29 -28.81 1.08
N SER A 87 -58.10 -29.40 1.27
CA SER A 87 -57.14 -29.71 0.22
C SER A 87 -57.69 -30.74 -0.78
N PRO A 88 -57.57 -30.53 -2.10
CA PRO A 88 -57.73 -31.61 -3.07
C PRO A 88 -56.52 -32.55 -3.00
N SER A 89 -56.81 -33.85 -3.02
CA SER A 89 -55.85 -34.95 -3.08
C SER A 89 -54.80 -34.78 -4.18
N ALA A 90 -53.52 -34.95 -3.81
CA ALA A 90 -52.38 -34.84 -4.71
C ALA A 90 -52.42 -35.90 -5.83
N PRO A 91 -52.06 -35.55 -7.09
CA PRO A 91 -51.78 -36.53 -8.13
C PRO A 91 -50.46 -37.26 -7.86
N ALA A 92 -50.40 -38.53 -8.23
CA ALA A 92 -49.26 -39.43 -8.08
C ALA A 92 -47.96 -38.84 -8.71
N PRO A 93 -46.77 -39.13 -8.14
CA PRO A 93 -45.51 -38.61 -8.66
C PRO A 93 -45.20 -39.20 -10.03
N ALA A 94 -44.94 -38.33 -11.00
CA ALA A 94 -44.37 -38.72 -12.29
C ALA A 94 -42.95 -39.28 -12.10
N PRO A 95 -42.51 -40.26 -12.90
CA PRO A 95 -41.18 -40.83 -12.79
C PRO A 95 -40.11 -39.76 -13.06
N PRO A 96 -38.96 -39.80 -12.35
CA PRO A 96 -37.93 -38.78 -12.49
C PRO A 96 -37.37 -38.81 -13.91
N SER A 97 -37.52 -37.68 -14.62
CA SER A 97 -36.77 -37.42 -15.83
C SER A 97 -35.29 -37.32 -15.47
N SER A 98 -34.49 -38.24 -16.00
CA SER A 98 -33.04 -38.26 -15.82
C SER A 98 -32.41 -37.05 -16.50
N ARG A 99 -32.33 -35.92 -15.78
CA ARG A 99 -31.48 -34.82 -16.18
C ARG A 99 -30.05 -35.31 -16.06
N ALA A 100 -29.37 -35.47 -17.20
CA ALA A 100 -27.95 -35.79 -17.24
C ALA A 100 -27.19 -34.87 -16.26
N PRO A 101 -26.26 -35.40 -15.44
CA PRO A 101 -25.51 -34.58 -14.53
C PRO A 101 -24.84 -33.45 -15.31
N ALA A 102 -25.05 -32.21 -14.85
CA ALA A 102 -24.35 -31.06 -15.38
C ALA A 102 -22.85 -31.40 -15.39
N ALA A 103 -22.20 -31.19 -16.53
CA ALA A 103 -20.76 -31.38 -16.64
C ALA A 103 -20.08 -30.66 -15.46
N PRO A 104 -19.12 -31.30 -14.77
CA PRO A 104 -18.46 -30.68 -13.63
C PRO A 104 -17.92 -29.32 -14.09
N ALA A 105 -18.22 -28.28 -13.32
CA ALA A 105 -17.66 -26.95 -13.56
C ALA A 105 -16.15 -27.11 -13.76
N PRO A 106 -15.55 -26.53 -14.82
CA PRO A 106 -14.12 -26.62 -15.04
C PRO A 106 -13.41 -26.21 -13.75
N ALA A 107 -12.52 -27.07 -13.25
CA ALA A 107 -11.80 -26.85 -12.01
C ALA A 107 -11.25 -25.41 -12.01
N ALA A 108 -11.63 -24.62 -10.98
CA ALA A 108 -11.21 -23.24 -10.88
C ALA A 108 -9.69 -23.19 -11.00
N GLN A 109 -9.19 -22.45 -12.01
CA GLN A 109 -7.75 -22.38 -12.24
C GLN A 109 -7.07 -21.89 -10.96
N PRO A 110 -5.95 -22.47 -10.52
CA PRO A 110 -5.24 -21.96 -9.36
C PRO A 110 -4.68 -20.56 -9.65
N ALA A 111 -4.55 -19.75 -8.60
CA ALA A 111 -3.85 -18.49 -8.70
C ALA A 111 -2.41 -18.72 -9.19
N LYS A 112 -1.97 -17.93 -10.16
CA LYS A 112 -0.66 -18.11 -10.81
C LYS A 112 -0.09 -16.79 -11.30
N VAL A 113 1.24 -16.69 -11.31
CA VAL A 113 1.94 -15.58 -11.94
C VAL A 113 1.85 -15.72 -13.46
N THR A 114 1.26 -14.74 -14.13
CA THR A 114 1.12 -14.68 -15.59
C THR A 114 2.21 -13.85 -16.24
N ASN A 115 2.74 -12.85 -15.53
CA ASN A 115 3.85 -12.02 -16.00
C ASN A 115 4.73 -11.57 -14.84
N THR A 116 6.02 -11.35 -15.11
CA THR A 116 7.00 -10.83 -14.16
C THR A 116 7.84 -9.76 -14.84
N TYR A 117 7.92 -8.58 -14.24
CA TYR A 117 8.70 -7.46 -14.74
C TYR A 117 9.62 -6.90 -13.65
N TRP A 118 10.90 -6.78 -13.95
CA TRP A 118 11.90 -6.26 -13.02
C TRP A 118 12.20 -4.78 -13.32
N TYR A 119 11.77 -3.89 -12.43
CA TYR A 119 12.08 -2.45 -12.52
C TYR A 119 13.53 -2.17 -12.14
N THR A 120 14.04 -2.89 -11.14
CA THR A 120 15.44 -2.89 -10.72
C THR A 120 15.84 -4.31 -10.34
N ASP A 121 17.04 -4.50 -9.82
CA ASP A 121 17.48 -5.79 -9.29
C ASP A 121 16.77 -6.18 -7.97
N ARG A 122 16.08 -5.26 -7.29
CA ARG A 122 15.34 -5.51 -6.03
C ARG A 122 13.88 -5.06 -6.04
N ARG A 123 13.39 -4.47 -7.14
CA ARG A 123 11.97 -4.12 -7.32
C ARG A 123 11.40 -4.86 -8.52
N VAL A 124 10.38 -5.68 -8.25
CA VAL A 124 9.74 -6.54 -9.24
C VAL A 124 8.22 -6.39 -9.19
N ALA A 125 7.55 -6.46 -10.33
CA ALA A 125 6.11 -6.56 -10.45
C ALA A 125 5.71 -7.95 -10.95
N LEU A 126 4.70 -8.51 -10.30
CA LEU A 126 4.04 -9.76 -10.67
C LEU A 126 2.64 -9.41 -11.15
N TRP A 127 2.19 -10.02 -12.24
CA TRP A 127 0.77 -10.10 -12.54
C TRP A 127 0.29 -11.46 -12.09
N VAL A 128 -0.57 -11.48 -11.08
CA VAL A 128 -1.12 -12.70 -10.50
C VAL A 128 -2.55 -12.83 -10.99
N TYR A 129 -2.85 -13.89 -11.73
CA TYR A 129 -4.24 -14.22 -12.05
C TYR A 129 -4.95 -14.64 -10.77
N SER A 130 -5.98 -13.88 -10.39
CA SER A 130 -6.87 -14.17 -9.26
C SER A 130 -8.10 -14.91 -9.76
N PRO A 131 -8.32 -16.17 -9.33
CA PRO A 131 -9.53 -16.91 -9.68
C PRO A 131 -10.80 -16.28 -9.12
N SER A 132 -10.76 -15.77 -7.88
CA SER A 132 -11.92 -15.13 -7.24
C SER A 132 -12.34 -13.81 -7.91
N MET A 133 -11.39 -13.05 -8.47
CA MET A 133 -11.68 -11.81 -9.20
C MET A 133 -11.72 -11.98 -10.72
N ASN A 134 -11.35 -13.16 -11.24
CA ASN A 134 -11.21 -13.48 -12.65
C ASN A 134 -10.42 -12.42 -13.45
N THR A 135 -9.31 -11.94 -12.88
CA THR A 135 -8.46 -10.92 -13.50
C THR A 135 -7.01 -11.02 -13.05
N ASN A 136 -6.09 -10.42 -13.80
CA ASN A 136 -4.70 -10.28 -13.38
C ASN A 136 -4.54 -9.08 -12.47
N ILE A 137 -3.97 -9.30 -11.30
CA ILE A 137 -3.71 -8.28 -10.28
C ILE A 137 -2.21 -8.04 -10.24
N GLN A 138 -1.81 -6.78 -10.40
CA GLN A 138 -0.41 -6.44 -10.25
C GLN A 138 -0.06 -6.39 -8.75
N VAL A 139 1.03 -7.05 -8.38
CA VAL A 139 1.64 -6.98 -7.05
C VAL A 139 3.10 -6.63 -7.22
N GLN A 140 3.53 -5.52 -6.63
CA GLN A 140 4.93 -5.13 -6.60
C GLN A 140 5.59 -5.65 -5.34
N ILE A 141 6.84 -6.09 -5.45
CA ILE A 141 7.63 -6.58 -4.32
C ILE A 141 8.93 -5.77 -4.27
N LEU A 142 9.20 -5.19 -3.10
CA LEU A 142 10.54 -4.74 -2.74
C LEU A 142 11.23 -5.89 -2.02
N LEU A 143 12.24 -6.46 -2.66
CA LEU A 143 12.93 -7.65 -2.16
C LEU A 143 13.88 -7.26 -1.02
N ALA A 144 13.96 -8.16 -0.05
CA ALA A 144 14.88 -8.06 1.07
C ALA A 144 16.32 -7.74 0.63
N ARG A 145 17.04 -6.97 1.45
CA ARG A 145 18.43 -6.56 1.23
C ARG A 145 19.32 -7.72 0.77
N ASP A 146 19.30 -8.82 1.51
CA ASP A 146 20.20 -9.96 1.29
C ASP A 146 19.65 -10.98 0.28
N TRP A 147 18.59 -10.65 -0.47
CA TRP A 147 17.93 -11.56 -1.42
C TRP A 147 18.94 -12.25 -2.35
N HIS A 148 19.81 -11.48 -3.00
CA HIS A 148 20.80 -12.02 -3.94
C HIS A 148 22.02 -12.62 -3.25
N ALA A 149 22.46 -12.02 -2.15
CA ALA A 149 23.60 -12.50 -1.37
C ALA A 149 23.35 -13.86 -0.72
N LYS A 150 22.09 -14.14 -0.36
CA LYS A 150 21.67 -15.38 0.30
C LYS A 150 20.54 -16.06 -0.48
N PRO A 151 20.84 -16.72 -1.61
CA PRO A 151 19.83 -17.25 -2.54
C PRO A 151 18.95 -18.38 -1.98
N LYS A 152 19.33 -18.96 -0.83
CA LYS A 152 18.58 -20.03 -0.15
C LYS A 152 17.77 -19.54 1.06
N GLU A 153 18.01 -18.31 1.53
CA GLU A 153 17.32 -17.76 2.70
C GLU A 153 15.91 -17.30 2.30
N LYS A 154 14.97 -17.40 3.25
CA LYS A 154 13.62 -16.84 3.14
C LYS A 154 13.50 -15.64 4.08
N PHE A 155 12.64 -14.68 3.74
CA PHE A 155 12.50 -13.42 4.45
C PHE A 155 11.08 -13.21 4.96
N PRO A 156 10.87 -12.57 6.12
CA PRO A 156 9.54 -12.13 6.53
C PRO A 156 8.95 -11.18 5.48
N GLN A 157 7.62 -11.07 5.50
CA GLN A 157 6.89 -10.23 4.56
C GLN A 157 6.07 -9.15 5.27
N LEU A 158 5.98 -7.99 4.64
CA LEU A 158 5.17 -6.86 5.11
C LEU A 158 4.29 -6.39 3.97
N THR A 159 2.99 -6.65 4.08
CA THR A 159 2.00 -6.20 3.09
C THR A 159 1.65 -4.75 3.38
N MET A 160 1.81 -3.87 2.38
CA MET A 160 1.52 -2.46 2.52
C MET A 160 0.37 -2.04 1.59
N LEU A 161 -0.74 -1.64 2.20
CA LEU A 161 -2.00 -1.33 1.56
C LEU A 161 -2.13 0.17 1.26
N ASP A 162 -2.67 0.48 0.09
CA ASP A 162 -2.87 1.84 -0.40
C ASP A 162 -4.17 2.46 0.14
N GLY A 163 -4.35 3.75 -0.13
CA GLY A 163 -5.53 4.51 0.27
C GLY A 163 -6.71 4.35 -0.68
N LEU A 164 -7.75 5.13 -0.40
CA LEU A 164 -9.03 5.10 -1.11
C LEU A 164 -8.91 5.32 -2.64
N ARG A 165 -7.91 6.11 -3.07
CA ARG A 165 -7.65 6.48 -4.47
C ARG A 165 -6.49 5.69 -5.10
N ALA A 166 -6.35 4.42 -4.72
CA ALA A 166 -5.30 3.54 -5.24
C ALA A 166 -5.34 3.48 -6.78
N GLN A 167 -4.20 3.72 -7.43
CA GLN A 167 -4.09 3.72 -8.89
C GLN A 167 -3.82 2.31 -9.43
N ASP A 168 -4.28 2.04 -10.66
CA ASP A 168 -4.13 0.73 -11.31
C ASP A 168 -2.72 0.51 -11.92
N ASP A 169 -1.83 1.50 -11.89
CA ASP A 169 -0.48 1.45 -12.51
C ASP A 169 0.68 1.31 -11.51
N GLN A 170 0.60 1.96 -10.35
CA GLN A 170 1.64 1.93 -9.33
C GLN A 170 1.08 2.30 -7.94
N SER A 171 1.66 1.72 -6.90
CA SER A 171 1.26 2.00 -5.52
C SER A 171 1.59 3.45 -5.19
N GLY A 172 0.63 4.14 -4.57
CA GLY A 172 0.78 5.48 -4.04
C GLY A 172 1.96 5.62 -3.09
N TRP A 173 2.31 4.55 -2.34
CA TRP A 173 3.52 4.53 -1.51
C TRP A 173 4.78 4.77 -2.33
N ILE A 174 4.90 4.16 -3.51
CA ILE A 174 6.07 4.36 -4.38
C ILE A 174 6.03 5.74 -5.05
N ILE A 175 4.85 6.20 -5.44
CA ILE A 175 4.67 7.49 -6.15
C ILE A 175 5.02 8.67 -5.23
N ASN A 176 4.64 8.60 -3.96
CA ASN A 176 4.59 9.76 -3.08
C ASN A 176 5.53 9.70 -1.87
N THR A 177 6.31 8.62 -1.71
CA THR A 177 7.23 8.44 -0.56
C THR A 177 8.58 7.90 -0.99
N LYS A 178 9.53 7.83 -0.06
CA LYS A 178 10.84 7.18 -0.25
C LYS A 178 10.85 5.74 0.25
N ILE A 179 9.71 5.04 0.25
CA ILE A 179 9.59 3.63 0.64
C ILE A 179 10.69 2.73 0.04
N VAL A 180 11.01 2.89 -1.25
CA VAL A 180 12.02 2.05 -1.93
C VAL A 180 13.40 2.27 -1.30
N ASP A 181 13.73 3.53 -1.00
CA ASP A 181 14.99 3.87 -0.33
C ASP A 181 14.99 3.46 1.15
N PHE A 182 13.85 3.54 1.81
CA PHE A 182 13.71 3.15 3.20
C PHE A 182 13.88 1.63 3.36
N TYR A 183 13.30 0.81 2.50
CA TYR A 183 13.32 -0.65 2.67
C TYR A 183 14.53 -1.37 2.04
N LYS A 184 15.34 -0.69 1.22
CA LYS A 184 16.48 -1.34 0.52
C LYS A 184 17.54 -1.95 1.45
N ASP A 185 17.61 -1.48 2.70
CA ASP A 185 18.59 -1.94 3.69
C ASP A 185 18.01 -2.91 4.74
N LYS A 186 16.77 -3.38 4.55
CA LYS A 186 16.06 -4.26 5.48
C LYS A 186 15.88 -5.65 4.89
N ASN A 187 15.99 -6.69 5.72
CA ASN A 187 15.73 -8.07 5.32
C ASN A 187 14.25 -8.45 5.40
N VAL A 188 13.40 -7.69 4.70
CA VAL A 188 11.95 -7.94 4.58
C VAL A 188 11.52 -7.84 3.12
N ASN A 189 10.62 -8.73 2.69
CA ASN A 189 9.92 -8.58 1.43
C ASN A 189 8.70 -7.68 1.62
N VAL A 190 8.70 -6.48 1.05
CA VAL A 190 7.54 -5.58 1.12
C VAL A 190 6.62 -5.87 -0.05
N ILE A 191 5.37 -6.25 0.23
CA ILE A 191 4.36 -6.64 -0.75
C ILE A 191 3.39 -5.47 -0.95
N LEU A 192 3.29 -4.96 -2.17
CA LEU A 192 2.44 -3.83 -2.55
C LEU A 192 1.41 -4.26 -3.59
N PRO A 193 0.19 -4.63 -3.18
CA PRO A 193 -0.91 -4.86 -4.10
C PRO A 193 -1.28 -3.54 -4.82
N ILE A 194 -1.48 -3.59 -6.13
CA ILE A 194 -1.73 -2.42 -6.97
C ILE A 194 -3.20 -2.34 -7.37
N GLY A 195 -3.75 -1.13 -7.40
CA GLY A 195 -5.15 -0.87 -7.68
C GLY A 195 -6.05 -1.14 -6.48
N GLY A 196 -7.34 -1.37 -6.77
CA GLY A 196 -8.35 -1.61 -5.74
C GLY A 196 -8.93 -0.32 -5.15
N GLU A 197 -9.07 0.72 -5.98
CA GLU A 197 -9.78 1.96 -5.63
C GLU A 197 -11.09 1.67 -4.87
N SER A 198 -11.28 2.33 -3.72
CA SER A 198 -12.43 2.15 -2.81
C SER A 198 -12.73 0.74 -2.29
N SER A 199 -11.90 -0.26 -2.59
CA SER A 199 -12.22 -1.66 -2.31
C SER A 199 -12.28 -2.04 -0.82
N PHE A 200 -11.69 -1.22 0.07
CA PHE A 200 -11.41 -1.56 1.48
C PHE A 200 -10.64 -2.89 1.64
N TYR A 201 -10.01 -3.38 0.56
CA TYR A 201 -9.38 -4.69 0.48
C TYR A 201 -10.24 -5.83 1.07
N THR A 202 -11.55 -5.77 0.85
CA THR A 202 -12.52 -6.77 1.31
C THR A 202 -13.15 -7.56 0.17
N ASP A 203 -13.89 -8.60 0.51
CA ASP A 203 -14.75 -9.32 -0.41
C ASP A 203 -16.12 -8.63 -0.48
N TRP A 204 -16.43 -8.03 -1.63
CA TRP A 204 -17.70 -7.33 -1.86
C TRP A 204 -18.82 -8.34 -2.10
N LYS A 205 -20.04 -7.99 -1.70
CA LYS A 205 -21.22 -8.83 -1.97
C LYS A 205 -21.61 -8.82 -3.42
N GLU A 206 -21.58 -7.64 -4.04
CA GLU A 206 -21.97 -7.44 -5.42
C GLU A 206 -20.87 -6.72 -6.21
N PRO A 207 -20.70 -7.04 -7.51
CA PRO A 207 -19.85 -6.26 -8.39
C PRO A 207 -20.34 -4.82 -8.53
N ASP A 208 -19.41 -3.88 -8.66
CA ASP A 208 -19.73 -2.48 -8.89
C ASP A 208 -18.73 -1.82 -9.84
N ARG A 209 -19.20 -0.85 -10.64
CA ARG A 209 -18.37 -0.07 -11.57
C ARG A 209 -17.44 -0.92 -12.47
N GLY A 210 -17.88 -2.12 -12.84
CA GLY A 210 -17.10 -3.06 -13.66
C GLY A 210 -15.97 -3.78 -12.91
N LYS A 211 -15.97 -3.74 -11.58
CA LYS A 211 -15.02 -4.42 -10.70
C LYS A 211 -15.78 -5.45 -9.84
N ASN A 212 -15.21 -6.64 -9.69
CA ASN A 212 -15.68 -7.68 -8.77
C ASN A 212 -14.61 -7.86 -7.70
N TYR A 213 -14.72 -7.14 -6.59
CA TYR A 213 -13.70 -7.13 -5.55
C TYR A 213 -13.81 -8.34 -4.63
N LYS A 214 -12.76 -9.16 -4.63
CA LYS A 214 -12.53 -10.30 -3.72
C LYS A 214 -11.14 -10.21 -3.08
N TRP A 215 -10.81 -9.01 -2.58
CA TRP A 215 -9.46 -8.68 -2.12
C TRP A 215 -9.07 -9.42 -0.84
N GLU A 216 -9.99 -9.70 0.07
CA GLU A 216 -9.69 -10.50 1.26
C GLU A 216 -9.31 -11.92 0.82
N THR A 217 -10.09 -12.53 -0.08
CA THR A 217 -9.75 -13.84 -0.64
C THR A 217 -8.38 -13.81 -1.34
N PHE A 218 -8.12 -12.81 -2.18
CA PHE A 218 -6.83 -12.70 -2.87
C PHE A 218 -5.64 -12.58 -1.91
N LEU A 219 -5.71 -11.64 -0.95
CA LEU A 219 -4.61 -11.35 -0.03
C LEU A 219 -4.38 -12.47 0.98
N MET A 220 -5.43 -13.21 1.36
CA MET A 220 -5.35 -14.20 2.43
C MET A 220 -5.18 -15.64 1.91
N ARG A 221 -5.65 -15.95 0.69
CA ARG A 221 -5.71 -17.32 0.17
C ARG A 221 -4.93 -17.53 -1.12
N GLU A 222 -4.90 -16.54 -2.01
CA GLU A 222 -4.34 -16.71 -3.35
C GLU A 222 -2.89 -16.23 -3.46
N LEU A 223 -2.58 -15.05 -2.91
CA LEU A 223 -1.26 -14.43 -2.98
C LEU A 223 -0.22 -15.09 -2.05
N PRO A 224 -0.51 -15.43 -0.77
CA PRO A 224 0.50 -15.94 0.15
C PRO A 224 1.23 -17.21 -0.35
N PRO A 225 0.55 -18.23 -0.89
CA PRO A 225 1.22 -19.41 -1.43
C PRO A 225 2.22 -19.10 -2.55
N ILE A 226 1.93 -18.07 -3.38
CA ILE A 226 2.81 -17.65 -4.48
C ILE A 226 4.07 -16.99 -3.93
N VAL A 227 3.92 -16.02 -3.03
CA VAL A 227 5.08 -15.27 -2.52
C VAL A 227 5.93 -16.12 -1.58
N GLU A 228 5.35 -17.06 -0.84
CA GLU A 228 6.08 -17.92 0.09
C GLU A 228 6.83 -19.07 -0.59
N LYS A 229 6.31 -19.54 -1.73
CA LYS A 229 6.94 -20.59 -2.52
C LYS A 229 7.97 -20.02 -3.48
N ASP A 230 7.56 -19.08 -4.33
CA ASP A 230 8.35 -18.66 -5.51
C ASP A 230 9.16 -17.39 -5.23
N TRP A 231 8.73 -16.58 -4.27
CA TRP A 231 9.37 -15.31 -3.88
C TRP A 231 9.95 -15.33 -2.46
N ARG A 232 10.29 -16.55 -1.97
CA ARG A 232 11.02 -16.83 -0.72
C ARG A 232 10.60 -15.95 0.46
N SER A 233 9.31 -15.64 0.56
CA SER A 233 8.73 -15.10 1.78
C SER A 233 8.51 -16.23 2.80
N THR A 234 8.56 -15.89 4.09
CA THR A 234 8.13 -16.78 5.18
C THR A 234 6.66 -16.55 5.52
N ASP A 235 6.11 -17.37 6.40
CA ASP A 235 4.81 -17.20 7.04
C ASP A 235 4.83 -16.22 8.24
N VAL A 236 5.97 -15.59 8.53
CA VAL A 236 6.04 -14.41 9.41
C VAL A 236 5.64 -13.19 8.60
N ARG A 237 4.42 -12.69 8.87
CA ARG A 237 3.75 -11.64 8.09
C ARG A 237 3.43 -10.42 8.95
N GLY A 238 3.56 -9.24 8.37
CA GLY A 238 2.99 -8.00 8.86
C GLY A 238 2.05 -7.40 7.82
N ILE A 239 1.13 -6.56 8.26
CA ILE A 239 0.26 -5.78 7.38
C ILE A 239 0.19 -4.34 7.85
N GLU A 240 0.31 -3.39 6.95
CA GLU A 240 0.17 -1.97 7.25
C GLU A 240 -0.52 -1.23 6.12
N GLY A 241 -1.07 -0.06 6.40
CA GLY A 241 -1.72 0.73 5.37
C GLY A 241 -2.18 2.08 5.87
N LEU A 242 -2.49 2.96 4.91
CA LEU A 242 -3.02 4.30 5.18
C LEU A 242 -4.49 4.42 4.82
N SER A 243 -5.23 5.28 5.51
CA SER A 243 -6.64 5.59 5.18
C SER A 243 -7.47 4.29 5.08
N MET A 244 -8.11 4.05 3.92
CA MET A 244 -8.76 2.79 3.56
C MET A 244 -7.89 1.55 3.84
N GLY A 245 -6.62 1.56 3.42
CA GLY A 245 -5.66 0.48 3.68
C GLY A 245 -5.34 0.30 5.17
N GLY A 246 -5.39 1.38 5.95
CA GLY A 246 -5.21 1.32 7.41
C GLY A 246 -6.42 0.72 8.12
N SER A 247 -7.63 1.00 7.64
CA SER A 247 -8.86 0.29 8.06
C SER A 247 -8.77 -1.19 7.71
N ALA A 248 -8.38 -1.49 6.47
CA ALA A 248 -8.25 -2.84 5.97
C ALA A 248 -7.19 -3.67 6.71
N ALA A 249 -6.04 -3.08 7.05
CA ALA A 249 -4.98 -3.76 7.79
C ALA A 249 -5.49 -4.31 9.13
N MET A 250 -6.20 -3.48 9.90
CA MET A 250 -6.79 -3.89 11.18
C MET A 250 -7.95 -4.87 10.99
N MET A 251 -8.81 -4.64 10.00
CA MET A 251 -9.92 -5.52 9.66
C MET A 251 -9.43 -6.92 9.27
N LEU A 252 -8.49 -7.03 8.34
CA LEU A 252 -7.94 -8.31 7.85
C LEU A 252 -7.21 -9.06 8.96
N ALA A 253 -6.44 -8.36 9.81
CA ALA A 253 -5.79 -8.96 10.97
C ALA A 253 -6.80 -9.52 11.99
N ALA A 254 -7.88 -8.78 12.27
CA ALA A 254 -8.92 -9.22 13.20
C ALA A 254 -9.77 -10.37 12.63
N ARG A 255 -10.02 -10.37 11.31
CA ARG A 255 -10.76 -11.44 10.62
C ARG A 255 -9.96 -12.71 10.44
N ASN A 256 -8.63 -12.62 10.50
CA ASN A 256 -7.71 -13.74 10.33
C ASN A 256 -6.71 -13.83 11.49
N PRO A 257 -7.17 -14.14 12.73
CA PRO A 257 -6.33 -14.14 13.92
C PRO A 257 -5.10 -15.05 13.78
N GLY A 258 -3.94 -14.54 14.19
CA GLY A 258 -2.67 -15.26 14.13
C GLY A 258 -1.98 -15.28 12.76
N PHE A 259 -2.65 -14.83 11.68
CA PHE A 259 -2.05 -14.78 10.34
C PHE A 259 -0.97 -13.71 10.21
N TYR A 260 -1.19 -12.55 10.84
CA TYR A 260 -0.23 -11.44 10.92
C TYR A 260 0.34 -11.33 12.34
N LYS A 261 1.67 -11.15 12.44
CA LYS A 261 2.38 -10.84 13.69
C LYS A 261 2.39 -9.35 14.01
N PHE A 262 2.19 -8.51 12.99
CA PHE A 262 2.16 -7.06 13.08
C PHE A 262 1.02 -6.50 12.25
N ALA A 263 0.29 -5.51 12.79
CA ALA A 263 -0.70 -4.74 12.07
C ALA A 263 -0.56 -3.24 12.36
N ALA A 264 -0.49 -2.40 11.33
CA ALA A 264 -0.45 -0.94 11.49
C ALA A 264 -1.54 -0.21 10.69
N SER A 265 -2.09 0.83 11.32
CA SER A 265 -3.10 1.70 10.72
C SER A 265 -2.62 3.15 10.77
N PHE A 266 -2.41 3.75 9.59
CA PHE A 266 -2.02 5.15 9.45
C PHE A 266 -3.22 5.99 9.00
N SER A 267 -3.79 6.78 9.89
CA SER A 267 -5.02 7.56 9.64
C SER A 267 -6.18 6.71 9.11
N GLY A 268 -6.34 5.48 9.60
CA GLY A 268 -7.47 4.61 9.24
C GLY A 268 -8.75 4.96 10.01
N ILE A 269 -9.90 4.62 9.42
CA ILE A 269 -11.20 4.64 10.10
C ILE A 269 -11.41 3.28 10.76
N LEU A 270 -11.39 3.22 12.08
CA LEU A 270 -11.38 1.95 12.84
C LEU A 270 -12.74 1.57 13.44
N GLN A 271 -13.80 2.28 13.05
CA GLN A 271 -15.20 1.93 13.31
C GLN A 271 -15.98 2.08 12.00
N LEU A 272 -16.60 1.01 11.52
CA LEU A 272 -17.32 1.01 10.25
C LEU A 272 -18.83 0.97 10.44
N SER A 273 -19.31 0.41 11.56
CA SER A 273 -20.72 0.10 11.81
C SER A 273 -21.41 1.02 12.81
N SER A 274 -20.66 1.86 13.53
CA SER A 274 -21.21 2.84 14.47
C SER A 274 -22.19 3.80 13.77
N PHE A 275 -23.11 4.40 14.54
CA PHE A 275 -24.10 5.31 14.01
C PHE A 275 -23.45 6.42 13.16
N GLY A 276 -23.95 6.60 11.93
CA GLY A 276 -23.41 7.57 10.95
C GLY A 276 -22.19 7.09 10.15
N MET A 277 -21.48 6.04 10.59
CA MET A 277 -20.28 5.56 9.90
C MET A 277 -20.57 4.90 8.54
N PRO A 278 -21.61 4.07 8.36
CA PRO A 278 -21.96 3.56 7.03
C PRO A 278 -22.21 4.68 6.01
N GLN A 279 -22.82 5.79 6.42
CA GLN A 279 -23.05 6.96 5.57
C GLN A 279 -21.75 7.70 5.25
N ALA A 280 -20.84 7.84 6.22
CA ALA A 280 -19.52 8.42 5.99
C ALA A 280 -18.68 7.57 5.02
N ILE A 281 -18.71 6.24 5.17
CA ILE A 281 -18.06 5.31 4.25
C ILE A 281 -18.71 5.39 2.86
N GLN A 282 -20.05 5.44 2.78
CA GLN A 282 -20.77 5.65 1.52
C GLN A 282 -20.35 6.94 0.81
N PHE A 283 -20.16 8.03 1.55
CA PHE A 283 -19.66 9.29 1.02
C PHE A 283 -18.23 9.13 0.49
N ALA A 284 -17.35 8.50 1.27
CA ALA A 284 -15.96 8.26 0.89
C ALA A 284 -15.86 7.43 -0.40
N VAL A 285 -16.51 6.27 -0.48
CA VAL A 285 -16.41 5.41 -1.68
C VAL A 285 -17.07 6.03 -2.92
N ARG A 286 -18.05 6.94 -2.74
CA ARG A 286 -18.59 7.75 -3.85
C ARG A 286 -17.59 8.80 -4.34
N ASP A 287 -16.87 9.45 -3.44
CA ASP A 287 -15.81 10.39 -3.80
C ASP A 287 -14.58 9.68 -4.40
N GLY A 288 -14.27 8.48 -3.92
CA GLY A 288 -13.19 7.60 -4.40
C GLY A 288 -13.59 6.74 -5.61
N GLY A 289 -14.17 7.33 -6.65
CA GLY A 289 -14.47 6.62 -7.91
C GLY A 289 -15.95 6.28 -8.13
N GLY A 290 -16.85 6.79 -7.29
CA GLY A 290 -18.29 6.69 -7.51
C GLY A 290 -18.91 5.35 -7.10
N TYR A 291 -18.26 4.58 -6.23
CA TYR A 291 -18.73 3.26 -5.82
C TYR A 291 -19.89 3.32 -4.81
N ASP A 292 -20.56 2.19 -4.64
CA ASP A 292 -21.67 2.00 -3.68
C ASP A 292 -21.28 1.08 -2.52
N SER A 293 -21.28 1.61 -1.29
CA SER A 293 -20.95 0.82 -0.10
C SER A 293 -22.02 -0.24 0.21
N MET A 294 -23.24 -0.07 -0.30
CA MET A 294 -24.28 -1.09 -0.18
C MET A 294 -23.96 -2.33 -1.02
N LYS A 295 -23.17 -2.21 -2.08
CA LYS A 295 -22.66 -3.37 -2.83
C LYS A 295 -21.47 -4.04 -2.15
N MET A 296 -20.74 -3.28 -1.34
CA MET A 296 -19.63 -3.79 -0.53
C MET A 296 -20.14 -4.66 0.63
N PHE A 297 -20.96 -4.09 1.53
CA PHE A 297 -21.42 -4.76 2.76
C PHE A 297 -22.94 -4.95 2.86
N GLY A 298 -23.72 -4.47 1.90
CA GLY A 298 -25.18 -4.45 2.03
C GLY A 298 -25.69 -3.17 2.70
N PRO A 299 -27.01 -3.06 2.95
CA PRO A 299 -27.56 -1.92 3.67
C PRO A 299 -26.91 -1.74 5.05
N PRO A 300 -26.93 -0.55 5.67
CA PRO A 300 -26.31 -0.32 6.99
C PRO A 300 -26.78 -1.25 8.13
N THR A 301 -27.95 -1.88 7.97
CA THR A 301 -28.50 -2.88 8.90
C THR A 301 -27.92 -4.28 8.71
N ASP A 302 -27.18 -4.49 7.63
CA ASP A 302 -26.62 -5.79 7.28
C ASP A 302 -25.48 -6.18 8.26
N PRO A 303 -25.47 -7.42 8.77
CA PRO A 303 -24.43 -7.91 9.67
C PRO A 303 -23.00 -7.74 9.15
N ALA A 304 -22.79 -7.74 7.84
CA ALA A 304 -21.46 -7.62 7.24
C ALA A 304 -20.72 -6.36 7.70
N TRP A 305 -21.42 -5.24 7.97
CA TRP A 305 -20.78 -4.04 8.51
C TRP A 305 -20.09 -4.31 9.86
N LYS A 306 -20.73 -5.07 10.75
CA LYS A 306 -20.18 -5.43 12.07
C LYS A 306 -19.10 -6.50 11.97
N GLU A 307 -19.26 -7.44 11.03
CA GLU A 307 -18.27 -8.50 10.76
C GLU A 307 -16.95 -7.97 10.15
N HIS A 308 -16.95 -6.72 9.68
CA HIS A 308 -15.79 -6.04 9.11
C HIS A 308 -15.35 -4.85 9.96
N ASP A 309 -15.97 -4.61 11.11
CA ASP A 309 -15.64 -3.50 12.00
C ASP A 309 -14.47 -3.85 12.95
N PRO A 310 -13.28 -3.21 12.81
CA PRO A 310 -12.14 -3.50 13.67
C PRO A 310 -12.44 -3.29 15.16
N TYR A 311 -13.24 -2.29 15.52
CA TYR A 311 -13.57 -1.97 16.91
C TYR A 311 -14.39 -3.07 17.59
N LEU A 312 -15.34 -3.65 16.86
CA LEU A 312 -16.15 -4.76 17.39
C LEU A 312 -15.34 -6.07 17.47
N MET A 313 -14.35 -6.23 16.60
CA MET A 313 -13.48 -7.41 16.54
C MET A 313 -12.16 -7.25 17.32
N ALA A 314 -12.02 -6.22 18.16
CA ALA A 314 -10.75 -5.89 18.81
C ALA A 314 -10.15 -7.08 19.61
N ASP A 315 -10.99 -7.92 20.21
CA ASP A 315 -10.59 -9.15 20.93
C ASP A 315 -9.81 -10.14 20.04
N LYS A 316 -10.13 -10.18 18.74
CA LYS A 316 -9.48 -11.07 17.78
C LYS A 316 -8.05 -10.65 17.41
N LEU A 317 -7.60 -9.48 17.85
CA LEU A 317 -6.24 -8.97 17.64
C LEU A 317 -5.27 -9.38 18.75
N GLN A 318 -5.72 -10.16 19.72
CA GLN A 318 -4.85 -10.69 20.77
C GLN A 318 -3.64 -11.44 20.16
N GLY A 319 -2.43 -11.06 20.58
CA GLY A 319 -1.18 -11.66 20.10
C GLY A 319 -0.62 -11.04 18.82
N THR A 320 -1.31 -10.08 18.21
CA THR A 320 -0.80 -9.25 17.11
C THR A 320 -0.18 -7.97 17.69
N SER A 321 1.01 -7.59 17.21
CA SER A 321 1.62 -6.31 17.57
C SER A 321 0.94 -5.17 16.81
N LEU A 322 0.30 -4.23 17.51
CA LEU A 322 -0.56 -3.20 16.90
C LEU A 322 0.10 -1.81 16.96
N TYR A 323 0.07 -1.08 15.84
CA TYR A 323 0.41 0.34 15.74
C TYR A 323 -0.76 1.12 15.14
N VAL A 324 -1.20 2.18 15.80
CA VAL A 324 -2.31 3.02 15.35
C VAL A 324 -1.83 4.46 15.39
N SER A 325 -1.89 5.17 14.28
CA SER A 325 -1.61 6.60 14.24
C SER A 325 -2.72 7.39 13.58
N SER A 326 -2.93 8.62 14.07
CA SER A 326 -3.76 9.62 13.41
C SER A 326 -3.33 11.02 13.87
N GLY A 327 -3.37 11.97 12.95
CA GLY A 327 -3.21 13.38 13.20
C GLY A 327 -4.48 14.01 13.80
N ASN A 328 -4.71 15.27 13.49
CA ASN A 328 -5.89 16.02 13.92
C ASN A 328 -6.48 16.93 12.83
N GLY A 329 -6.00 16.80 11.59
CA GLY A 329 -6.44 17.60 10.45
C GLY A 329 -5.86 19.02 10.42
N MET A 330 -5.08 19.43 11.42
CA MET A 330 -4.41 20.72 11.43
C MET A 330 -3.14 20.66 10.58
N VAL A 331 -2.93 21.74 9.79
CA VAL A 331 -1.72 21.98 9.01
C VAL A 331 -0.52 21.99 9.97
N GLY A 332 0.47 21.14 9.70
CA GLY A 332 1.71 21.04 10.46
C GLY A 332 2.94 21.34 9.60
N PRO A 333 4.15 21.10 10.13
CA PRO A 333 5.40 21.48 9.48
C PRO A 333 5.66 20.81 8.12
N HIS A 334 4.94 19.74 7.79
CA HIS A 334 5.10 18.99 6.53
C HIS A 334 4.10 19.41 5.43
N ASP A 335 3.24 20.39 5.70
CA ASP A 335 2.25 20.89 4.75
C ASP A 335 2.74 22.14 4.00
N LYS A 336 2.29 22.31 2.76
CA LYS A 336 2.42 23.60 2.06
C LYS A 336 1.32 24.54 2.59
N PRO A 337 1.64 25.77 3.05
CA PRO A 337 0.64 26.71 3.55
C PRO A 337 -0.35 27.09 2.43
N SER A 338 -1.62 27.27 2.78
CA SER A 338 -2.64 27.84 1.90
C SER A 338 -2.80 29.34 2.14
N ASP A 339 -3.51 30.05 1.25
CA ASP A 339 -3.80 31.48 1.36
C ASP A 339 -4.71 31.84 2.56
N ILE A 340 -5.19 30.85 3.33
CA ILE A 340 -5.98 31.03 4.55
C ILE A 340 -5.23 30.36 5.71
N PRO A 341 -4.80 31.11 6.75
CA PRO A 341 -4.10 30.54 7.90
C PRO A 341 -4.92 29.40 8.55
N MET A 342 -4.26 28.30 8.89
CA MET A 342 -4.81 27.13 9.63
C MET A 342 -5.74 26.16 8.85
N LEU A 343 -6.01 26.35 7.56
CA LEU A 343 -6.77 25.37 6.74
C LEU A 343 -5.95 24.82 5.55
N ALA A 344 -6.00 23.49 5.36
CA ALA A 344 -5.51 22.86 4.14
C ALA A 344 -6.50 23.10 2.97
N THR A 345 -5.99 23.18 1.74
CA THR A 345 -6.82 23.31 0.52
C THR A 345 -7.72 22.08 0.24
N ASN A 346 -7.51 20.98 0.96
CA ASN A 346 -8.24 19.73 0.83
C ASN A 346 -9.28 19.55 1.96
N TYR A 347 -10.41 20.24 1.86
CA TYR A 347 -11.49 20.21 2.87
C TYR A 347 -11.99 18.80 3.20
N SER A 348 -12.04 17.88 2.24
CA SER A 348 -12.45 16.48 2.48
C SER A 348 -11.41 15.71 3.30
N GLY A 349 -10.12 16.00 3.12
CA GLY A 349 -9.03 15.41 3.91
C GLY A 349 -9.07 15.79 5.39
N VAL A 350 -9.47 17.03 5.71
CA VAL A 350 -9.60 17.49 7.12
C VAL A 350 -10.73 16.74 7.84
N GLY A 351 -11.90 16.62 7.20
CA GLY A 351 -13.05 15.91 7.78
C GLY A 351 -12.78 14.42 7.98
N LEU A 352 -12.13 13.76 7.01
CA LEU A 352 -11.74 12.36 7.14
C LEU A 352 -10.67 12.15 8.22
N GLU A 353 -9.69 13.06 8.37
CA GLU A 353 -8.68 12.94 9.43
C GLU A 353 -9.31 13.08 10.81
N MET A 354 -10.27 13.99 11.00
CA MET A 354 -11.00 14.09 12.27
C MET A 354 -11.79 12.81 12.59
N LEU A 355 -12.46 12.21 11.60
CA LEU A 355 -13.16 10.93 11.79
C LEU A 355 -12.18 9.79 12.10
N SER A 356 -11.06 9.71 11.38
CA SER A 356 -9.99 8.76 11.69
C SER A 356 -9.48 8.94 13.12
N ARG A 357 -9.28 10.19 13.55
CA ARG A 357 -8.81 10.50 14.90
C ARG A 357 -9.77 10.03 15.98
N VAL A 358 -11.05 10.35 15.84
CA VAL A 358 -12.07 9.94 16.81
C VAL A 358 -12.19 8.41 16.87
N THR A 359 -12.29 7.76 15.71
CA THR A 359 -12.47 6.29 15.67
C THR A 359 -11.23 5.54 16.15
N SER A 360 -10.02 6.03 15.86
CA SER A 360 -8.78 5.44 16.35
C SER A 360 -8.61 5.61 17.87
N GLN A 361 -9.03 6.74 18.45
CA GLN A 361 -9.04 6.94 19.91
C GLN A 361 -9.98 5.97 20.61
N GLN A 362 -11.20 5.82 20.09
CA GLN A 362 -12.16 4.84 20.64
C GLN A 362 -11.63 3.41 20.51
N PHE A 363 -10.99 3.08 19.39
CA PHE A 363 -10.33 1.80 19.19
C PHE A 363 -9.22 1.53 20.21
N ALA A 364 -8.34 2.50 20.47
CA ALA A 364 -7.31 2.38 21.50
C ALA A 364 -7.90 2.19 22.91
N ILE A 365 -8.98 2.91 23.24
CA ILE A 365 -9.72 2.72 24.50
C ILE A 365 -10.26 1.29 24.59
N GLN A 366 -10.81 0.76 23.50
CA GLN A 366 -11.36 -0.60 23.45
C GLN A 366 -10.29 -1.67 23.60
N LEU A 367 -9.11 -1.50 22.97
CA LEU A 367 -7.95 -2.37 23.18
C LEU A 367 -7.53 -2.38 24.65
N ASN A 368 -7.40 -1.20 25.27
CA ASN A 368 -7.05 -1.07 26.68
C ASN A 368 -8.07 -1.74 27.61
N ARG A 369 -9.38 -1.55 27.35
CA ARG A 369 -10.46 -2.21 28.11
C ARG A 369 -10.39 -3.74 28.03
N LYS A 370 -9.91 -4.27 26.91
CA LYS A 370 -9.75 -5.73 26.69
C LYS A 370 -8.37 -6.25 27.12
N GLY A 371 -7.48 -5.40 27.61
CA GLY A 371 -6.12 -5.79 28.01
C GLY A 371 -5.21 -6.15 26.83
N ILE A 372 -5.50 -5.63 25.63
CA ILE A 372 -4.75 -5.93 24.40
C ILE A 372 -3.71 -4.82 24.20
N PRO A 373 -2.40 -5.15 24.19
CA PRO A 373 -1.37 -4.15 24.00
C PRO A 373 -1.40 -3.61 22.57
N GLY A 374 -1.39 -2.28 22.44
CA GLY A 374 -1.26 -1.58 21.16
C GLY A 374 -0.63 -0.21 21.35
N GLN A 375 0.17 0.22 20.39
CA GLN A 375 0.76 1.56 20.40
C GLN A 375 -0.16 2.52 19.65
N ALA A 376 -0.74 3.49 20.37
CA ALA A 376 -1.52 4.57 19.78
C ALA A 376 -0.68 5.86 19.76
N VAL A 377 -0.43 6.41 18.58
CA VAL A 377 0.38 7.61 18.35
C VAL A 377 -0.50 8.73 17.80
N TYR A 378 -0.60 9.77 18.60
CA TYR A 378 -1.54 10.87 18.36
C TYR A 378 -0.77 12.18 18.27
N ARG A 379 -0.54 12.64 17.04
CA ARG A 379 0.29 13.84 16.80
C ARG A 379 -0.53 15.12 17.04
N PRO A 380 0.11 16.20 17.54
CA PRO A 380 -0.53 17.50 17.75
C PRO A 380 -0.78 18.28 16.45
N SER A 381 -0.22 17.83 15.34
CA SER A 381 -0.45 18.33 13.98
C SER A 381 -0.31 17.16 13.00
N GLY A 382 -1.01 17.21 11.88
CA GLY A 382 -0.97 16.14 10.88
C GLY A 382 -2.20 16.18 10.00
N THR A 383 -1.97 16.26 8.69
CA THR A 383 -3.02 16.21 7.67
C THR A 383 -3.07 14.83 7.02
N HIS A 384 -4.18 14.50 6.37
CA HIS A 384 -4.40 13.25 5.64
C HIS A 384 -3.57 13.22 4.34
N THR A 385 -2.23 13.24 4.45
CA THR A 385 -1.29 13.41 3.33
C THR A 385 -0.06 12.51 3.42
N TRP A 386 0.56 12.29 2.27
CA TRP A 386 1.69 11.37 2.09
C TRP A 386 2.91 11.60 2.99
N PRO A 387 3.38 12.83 3.23
CA PRO A 387 4.54 13.04 4.11
C PRO A 387 4.33 12.53 5.54
N TYR A 388 3.11 12.67 6.08
CA TYR A 388 2.80 12.15 7.43
C TYR A 388 2.71 10.62 7.44
N TRP A 389 2.13 10.01 6.39
CA TRP A 389 2.09 8.55 6.30
C TRP A 389 3.47 7.93 6.11
N GLU A 390 4.35 8.55 5.32
CA GLU A 390 5.76 8.14 5.22
C GLU A 390 6.46 8.24 6.58
N PHE A 391 6.24 9.34 7.30
CA PHE A 391 6.80 9.51 8.64
C PHE A 391 6.32 8.42 9.60
N GLU A 392 5.02 8.14 9.68
CA GLU A 392 4.47 7.13 10.58
C GLU A 392 4.90 5.70 10.20
N MET A 393 5.06 5.39 8.90
CA MET A 393 5.69 4.14 8.43
C MET A 393 7.11 4.00 8.99
N ILE A 394 7.91 5.07 8.96
CA ILE A 394 9.27 5.07 9.53
C ILE A 394 9.23 4.88 11.06
N GLN A 395 8.29 5.52 11.75
CA GLN A 395 8.13 5.41 13.21
C GLN A 395 7.65 4.01 13.65
N ALA A 396 6.81 3.36 12.86
CA ALA A 396 6.28 2.02 13.14
C ALA A 396 7.33 0.92 12.90
N TRP A 397 8.34 1.16 12.06
CA TRP A 397 9.31 0.15 11.65
C TRP A 397 10.02 -0.58 12.80
N PRO A 398 10.52 0.05 13.88
CA PRO A 398 11.16 -0.68 14.98
C PRO A 398 10.23 -1.73 15.62
N GLN A 399 8.94 -1.40 15.77
CA GLN A 399 7.94 -2.34 16.28
C GLN A 399 7.62 -3.44 15.25
N ALA A 400 7.48 -3.08 13.97
CA ALA A 400 7.30 -4.04 12.89
C ALA A 400 8.48 -5.02 12.82
N ALA A 401 9.71 -4.51 12.82
CA ALA A 401 10.94 -5.29 12.82
C ALA A 401 10.98 -6.26 14.01
N ALA A 402 10.57 -5.82 15.21
CA ALA A 402 10.51 -6.72 16.37
C ALA A 402 9.50 -7.87 16.18
N ALA A 403 8.30 -7.56 15.71
CA ALA A 403 7.26 -8.55 15.45
C ALA A 403 7.62 -9.51 14.29
N LEU A 404 8.43 -9.05 13.33
CA LEU A 404 8.92 -9.83 12.20
C LEU A 404 10.24 -10.57 12.47
N GLY A 405 10.81 -10.45 13.67
CA GLY A 405 12.06 -11.12 14.04
C GLY A 405 13.34 -10.45 13.48
N LEU A 406 13.25 -9.18 13.11
CA LEU A 406 14.30 -8.37 12.47
C LEU A 406 14.95 -7.32 13.39
N SER A 407 14.70 -7.32 14.71
CA SER A 407 15.30 -6.31 15.62
C SER A 407 16.83 -6.26 15.59
N ARG A 408 17.49 -7.36 15.20
CA ARG A 408 18.94 -7.48 15.09
C ARG A 408 19.44 -7.42 13.64
N ASP A 409 18.55 -7.17 12.67
CA ASP A 409 18.95 -6.99 11.28
C ASP A 409 19.81 -5.73 11.16
N GLN A 410 20.98 -5.89 10.56
CA GLN A 410 21.98 -4.84 10.39
C GLN A 410 22.66 -5.02 9.06
N VAL A 411 23.00 -3.90 8.43
CA VAL A 411 23.78 -3.90 7.18
C VAL A 411 25.19 -4.39 7.48
N ALA A 412 25.50 -5.61 7.05
CA ALA A 412 26.84 -6.15 7.13
C ALA A 412 27.68 -5.70 5.92
N CYS A 413 28.07 -4.42 5.87
CA CYS A 413 28.91 -3.95 4.76
C CYS A 413 30.41 -4.09 5.04
N ARG A 414 31.13 -4.67 4.08
CA ARG A 414 32.56 -4.45 3.87
C ARG A 414 32.89 -4.42 2.38
N VAL A 415 33.43 -3.30 1.89
CA VAL A 415 33.92 -3.18 0.49
C VAL A 415 35.44 -3.27 0.50
N ASP A 416 35.98 -4.28 -0.18
CA ASP A 416 37.42 -4.56 -0.19
C ASP A 416 37.99 -4.77 -1.60
N GLY A 417 39.31 -4.93 -1.66
CA GLY A 417 40.06 -5.26 -2.88
C GLY A 417 39.71 -4.39 -4.09
N ALA A 418 39.50 -5.04 -5.23
CA ALA A 418 39.18 -4.36 -6.48
C ALA A 418 37.84 -3.62 -6.45
N PHE A 419 36.88 -4.09 -5.64
CA PHE A 419 35.56 -3.46 -5.52
C PHE A 419 35.67 -2.09 -4.84
N ARG A 420 36.56 -1.96 -3.84
CA ARG A 420 36.78 -0.68 -3.14
C ARG A 420 37.25 0.41 -4.08
N LYS A 421 38.19 0.11 -4.97
CA LYS A 421 38.70 1.09 -5.94
C LYS A 421 37.60 1.62 -6.88
N VAL A 422 36.72 0.75 -7.35
CA VAL A 422 35.60 1.13 -8.22
C VAL A 422 34.53 1.89 -7.43
N TRP A 423 34.22 1.45 -6.21
CA TRP A 423 33.23 2.09 -5.35
C TRP A 423 33.61 3.52 -4.96
N GLU A 424 34.86 3.77 -4.54
CA GLU A 424 35.32 5.11 -4.15
C GLU A 424 35.10 6.16 -5.25
N GLY A 425 35.31 5.79 -6.52
CA GLY A 425 35.05 6.66 -7.67
C GLY A 425 33.58 6.82 -8.05
N ASN A 426 32.68 6.00 -7.49
CA ASN A 426 31.26 5.94 -7.85
C ASN A 426 30.33 6.07 -6.64
N LYS A 427 30.81 6.59 -5.50
CA LYS A 427 30.02 6.69 -4.25
C LYS A 427 28.72 7.48 -4.42
N SER A 428 28.74 8.55 -5.20
CA SER A 428 27.57 9.42 -5.42
C SER A 428 26.43 8.71 -6.16
N THR A 429 26.76 7.77 -7.05
CA THR A 429 25.77 7.05 -7.87
C THR A 429 25.40 5.70 -7.29
N LEU A 430 26.38 4.95 -6.77
CA LEU A 430 26.19 3.60 -6.25
C LEU A 430 25.72 3.61 -4.78
N GLY A 431 26.04 4.66 -4.03
CA GLY A 431 25.67 4.82 -2.63
C GLY A 431 26.40 3.85 -1.68
N GLY A 432 25.83 3.68 -0.49
CA GLY A 432 26.34 2.75 0.51
C GLY A 432 26.18 1.29 0.09
N CYS A 433 27.17 0.47 0.42
CA CYS A 433 27.11 -0.99 0.35
C CYS A 433 26.03 -1.56 1.29
N LEU A 434 25.39 -2.63 0.84
CA LEU A 434 24.30 -3.30 1.55
C LEU A 434 24.69 -4.70 2.05
N THR A 435 25.63 -5.35 1.37
CA THR A 435 26.06 -6.72 1.70
C THR A 435 27.59 -6.80 1.76
N PRO A 436 28.16 -7.88 2.32
CA PRO A 436 29.52 -8.30 1.96
C PRO A 436 29.58 -8.72 0.49
N SER A 437 30.77 -8.91 -0.06
CA SER A 437 30.90 -9.60 -1.35
C SER A 437 30.47 -11.06 -1.21
N TYR A 438 29.71 -11.58 -2.17
CA TYR A 438 29.24 -12.96 -2.20
C TYR A 438 29.55 -13.63 -3.55
N ALA A 439 29.56 -14.95 -3.56
CA ALA A 439 29.88 -15.73 -4.75
C ALA A 439 28.76 -15.70 -5.79
N VAL A 440 29.13 -15.58 -7.06
CA VAL A 440 28.24 -15.74 -8.22
C VAL A 440 28.95 -16.57 -9.28
N ALA A 441 28.25 -16.99 -10.33
CA ALA A 441 28.88 -17.74 -11.42
C ALA A 441 30.04 -16.94 -12.04
N GLY A 442 31.24 -17.54 -12.02
CA GLY A 442 32.44 -16.96 -12.61
C GLY A 442 33.06 -15.76 -11.87
N GLY A 443 32.66 -15.50 -10.62
CA GLY A 443 33.26 -14.42 -9.82
C GLY A 443 32.52 -14.09 -8.52
N LYS A 444 32.57 -12.82 -8.13
CA LYS A 444 31.87 -12.27 -6.96
C LYS A 444 30.91 -11.16 -7.38
N ALA A 445 29.92 -10.92 -6.53
CA ALA A 445 29.08 -9.73 -6.60
C ALA A 445 28.96 -9.07 -5.22
N GLN A 446 28.54 -7.82 -5.20
CA GLN A 446 28.24 -7.09 -3.97
C GLN A 446 27.12 -6.09 -4.23
N ASP A 447 26.15 -6.05 -3.32
CA ASP A 447 24.99 -5.18 -3.42
C ASP A 447 25.25 -3.83 -2.77
N PHE A 448 24.72 -2.78 -3.42
CA PHE A 448 24.77 -1.40 -3.00
C PHE A 448 23.40 -0.75 -3.15
N ALA A 449 23.21 0.39 -2.49
CA ALA A 449 21.96 1.15 -2.51
C ALA A 449 21.47 1.45 -3.93
N GLY A 450 22.37 1.84 -4.84
CA GLY A 450 22.06 2.20 -6.23
C GLY A 450 22.19 1.07 -7.26
N GLY A 451 22.60 -0.13 -6.87
CA GLY A 451 22.75 -1.26 -7.80
C GLY A 451 23.73 -2.32 -7.32
N ARG A 452 24.34 -3.05 -8.24
CA ARG A 452 25.24 -4.18 -7.91
C ARG A 452 26.54 -4.10 -8.68
N MET A 453 27.64 -4.40 -8.00
CA MET A 453 28.92 -4.66 -8.65
C MET A 453 29.15 -6.14 -8.86
N PHE A 454 29.77 -6.49 -9.97
CA PHE A 454 30.17 -7.85 -10.32
C PHE A 454 31.63 -7.88 -10.72
N THR A 455 32.30 -9.01 -10.49
CA THR A 455 33.57 -9.30 -11.16
C THR A 455 33.37 -9.34 -12.67
N GLY A 456 34.12 -8.54 -13.41
CA GLY A 456 34.20 -8.58 -14.87
C GLY A 456 35.60 -8.98 -15.37
N PRO A 457 35.76 -9.29 -16.67
CA PRO A 457 37.05 -9.71 -17.24
C PRO A 457 38.16 -8.66 -17.11
N LYS A 458 37.80 -7.37 -17.14
CA LYS A 458 38.70 -6.21 -16.99
C LYS A 458 38.45 -5.48 -15.67
N GLY A 459 38.30 -6.25 -14.60
CA GLY A 459 37.96 -5.75 -13.27
C GLY A 459 36.45 -5.57 -13.04
N PRO A 460 36.06 -5.07 -11.85
CA PRO A 460 34.65 -4.99 -11.46
C PRO A 460 33.84 -4.07 -12.39
N LYS A 461 32.55 -4.38 -12.52
CA LYS A 461 31.58 -3.61 -13.32
C LYS A 461 30.29 -3.40 -12.55
N ILE A 462 29.72 -2.22 -12.71
CA ILE A 462 28.48 -1.77 -12.09
C ILE A 462 27.32 -2.03 -13.04
N VAL A 463 26.26 -2.64 -12.52
CA VAL A 463 24.98 -2.81 -13.22
C VAL A 463 23.86 -2.27 -12.32
N THR A 464 23.06 -1.33 -12.81
CA THR A 464 22.05 -0.60 -12.01
C THR A 464 20.70 -0.51 -12.69
N GLY A 465 19.70 -0.02 -11.94
CA GLY A 465 18.41 0.37 -12.48
C GLY A 465 17.71 -0.72 -13.30
N ALA A 466 17.00 -0.30 -14.35
CA ALA A 466 16.24 -1.21 -15.22
C ALA A 466 17.13 -2.25 -15.90
N ILE A 467 18.37 -1.88 -16.29
CA ILE A 467 19.33 -2.82 -16.86
C ILE A 467 19.68 -3.92 -15.85
N GLY A 468 19.87 -3.58 -14.57
CA GLY A 468 20.05 -4.54 -13.49
C GLY A 468 18.87 -5.48 -13.33
N GLY A 469 17.64 -4.96 -13.39
CA GLY A 469 16.42 -5.77 -13.39
C GLY A 469 16.37 -6.76 -14.55
N ALA A 470 16.62 -6.29 -15.78
CA ALA A 470 16.67 -7.14 -16.96
C ALA A 470 17.81 -8.17 -16.89
N TYR A 471 18.94 -7.82 -16.28
CA TYR A 471 20.06 -8.74 -16.08
C TYR A 471 19.71 -9.86 -15.10
N VAL A 472 19.02 -9.54 -14.00
CA VAL A 472 18.46 -10.53 -13.07
C VAL A 472 17.47 -11.43 -13.79
N ALA A 473 16.52 -10.87 -14.55
CA ALA A 473 15.54 -11.63 -15.34
C ALA A 473 16.21 -12.56 -16.37
N ALA A 474 17.39 -12.18 -16.88
CA ALA A 474 18.16 -12.98 -17.83
C ALA A 474 19.05 -14.07 -17.16
N GLY A 475 18.98 -14.23 -15.82
CA GLY A 475 19.73 -15.22 -15.05
C GLY A 475 21.06 -14.70 -14.47
N GLY A 476 21.32 -13.39 -14.55
CA GLY A 476 22.55 -12.78 -14.06
C GLY A 476 23.82 -13.39 -14.67
N PRO A 477 24.93 -13.51 -13.91
CA PRO A 477 26.19 -14.07 -14.40
C PRO A 477 26.12 -15.53 -14.85
N ALA A 478 25.20 -16.32 -14.29
CA ALA A 478 24.95 -17.71 -14.69
C ALA A 478 24.08 -17.79 -15.96
N GLY A 479 23.44 -16.68 -16.32
CA GLY A 479 22.49 -16.58 -17.41
C GLY A 479 23.14 -16.49 -18.79
N ARG A 480 22.29 -16.29 -19.79
CA ARG A 480 22.67 -16.30 -21.21
C ARG A 480 23.65 -15.20 -21.62
N LEU A 481 23.76 -14.13 -20.83
CA LEU A 481 24.63 -12.98 -21.11
C LEU A 481 26.05 -13.14 -20.55
N GLY A 482 26.24 -13.99 -19.53
CA GLY A 482 27.51 -14.07 -18.80
C GLY A 482 27.77 -12.83 -17.95
N LYS A 483 29.04 -12.60 -17.58
CA LYS A 483 29.45 -11.47 -16.72
C LYS A 483 29.39 -10.13 -17.45
N PRO A 484 29.18 -9.02 -16.73
CA PRO A 484 29.29 -7.68 -17.32
C PRO A 484 30.74 -7.38 -17.73
N THR A 485 30.88 -6.71 -18.87
CA THR A 485 32.16 -6.28 -19.45
C THR A 485 32.30 -4.75 -19.46
N SER A 486 31.19 -4.02 -19.32
CA SER A 486 31.16 -2.56 -19.15
C SER A 486 30.31 -2.14 -17.95
N ASP A 487 30.60 -0.95 -17.43
CA ASP A 487 29.63 -0.17 -16.66
C ASP A 487 28.52 0.34 -17.60
N GLU A 488 27.54 1.08 -17.06
CA GLU A 488 26.46 1.63 -17.85
C GLU A 488 26.93 2.83 -18.69
N LEU A 489 26.82 2.69 -20.02
CA LEU A 489 27.26 3.69 -21.00
C LEU A 489 26.05 4.33 -21.71
N PRO A 490 26.17 5.54 -22.26
CA PRO A 490 25.16 6.08 -23.16
C PRO A 490 25.10 5.26 -24.46
N THR A 491 23.92 5.13 -25.05
CA THR A 491 23.77 4.61 -26.41
C THR A 491 24.33 5.59 -27.44
N ARG A 492 24.67 5.11 -28.64
CA ARG A 492 25.28 5.94 -29.71
C ARG A 492 24.41 7.14 -30.11
N ASP A 493 23.10 7.01 -30.03
CA ASP A 493 22.14 8.09 -30.31
C ASP A 493 21.90 9.02 -29.11
N GLY A 494 22.51 8.74 -27.95
CA GLY A 494 22.37 9.50 -26.70
C GLY A 494 20.99 9.38 -26.03
N LYS A 495 20.07 8.59 -26.59
CA LYS A 495 18.67 8.51 -26.13
C LYS A 495 18.43 7.42 -25.08
N GLY A 496 19.46 6.65 -24.75
CA GLY A 496 19.35 5.49 -23.88
C GLY A 496 20.66 5.13 -23.19
N ARG A 497 20.61 4.00 -22.49
CA ARG A 497 21.72 3.44 -21.71
C ARG A 497 22.00 2.01 -22.16
N VAL A 498 23.23 1.55 -22.00
CA VAL A 498 23.67 0.20 -22.38
C VAL A 498 24.71 -0.35 -21.42
N ASN A 499 24.56 -1.61 -21.01
CA ASN A 499 25.65 -2.42 -20.47
C ASN A 499 26.00 -3.53 -21.45
N TYR A 500 27.29 -3.79 -21.60
CA TYR A 500 27.83 -4.92 -22.33
C TYR A 500 28.14 -6.07 -21.38
N PHE A 501 27.95 -7.28 -21.88
CA PHE A 501 28.21 -8.54 -21.21
C PHE A 501 29.06 -9.43 -22.13
N GLU A 502 29.57 -10.54 -21.62
CA GLU A 502 30.42 -11.47 -22.39
C GLU A 502 29.73 -11.99 -23.66
N LYS A 503 28.41 -12.17 -23.63
CA LYS A 503 27.62 -12.80 -24.71
C LYS A 503 26.43 -11.95 -25.16
N GLY A 504 26.57 -10.62 -25.06
CA GLY A 504 25.54 -9.69 -25.54
C GLY A 504 25.54 -8.34 -24.82
N ARG A 505 24.42 -7.63 -24.91
CA ARG A 505 24.20 -6.33 -24.27
C ARG A 505 22.76 -6.17 -23.82
N ILE A 506 22.53 -5.29 -22.86
CA ILE A 506 21.19 -4.83 -22.50
C ILE A 506 21.15 -3.34 -22.77
N THR A 507 20.19 -2.89 -23.57
CA THR A 507 19.91 -1.47 -23.80
C THR A 507 18.65 -1.06 -23.06
N TRP A 508 18.56 0.19 -22.63
CA TRP A 508 17.37 0.78 -22.03
C TRP A 508 17.06 2.15 -22.65
N THR A 509 15.78 2.42 -22.89
CA THR A 509 15.27 3.77 -23.20
C THR A 509 13.99 4.03 -22.40
N ALA A 510 13.66 5.31 -22.18
CA ALA A 510 12.43 5.68 -21.50
C ALA A 510 11.17 5.22 -22.25
N LYS A 511 11.23 5.16 -23.59
CA LYS A 511 10.11 4.78 -24.45
C LYS A 511 9.89 3.26 -24.50
N ASP A 512 10.96 2.49 -24.66
CA ASP A 512 10.88 1.06 -24.98
C ASP A 512 11.25 0.15 -23.81
N GLY A 513 11.71 0.73 -22.69
CA GLY A 513 12.25 -0.04 -21.57
C GLY A 513 13.52 -0.80 -21.96
N THR A 514 13.76 -1.93 -21.30
CA THR A 514 14.97 -2.75 -21.52
C THR A 514 14.80 -3.74 -22.67
N LYS A 515 15.83 -3.85 -23.51
CA LYS A 515 15.96 -4.89 -24.55
C LYS A 515 17.24 -5.68 -24.32
N VAL A 516 17.10 -7.00 -24.23
CA VAL A 516 18.24 -7.93 -24.14
C VAL A 516 18.61 -8.38 -25.55
N LEU A 517 19.84 -8.09 -25.97
CA LEU A 517 20.37 -8.38 -27.30
C LEU A 517 21.60 -9.30 -27.16
N LYS A 518 21.69 -10.33 -28.00
CA LYS A 518 22.87 -11.20 -28.06
C LYS A 518 23.89 -10.66 -29.06
#